data_AF-C9YEV8-F1
#
_entry.id   AF-C9YEV8-F1
#
_cell.length_a   1.000
_cell.length_b   1.000
_cell.length_c   1.000
_cell.angle_alpha   90.00
_cell.angle_beta   90.00
_cell.angle_gamma   90.00
#
_symmetry.space_group_name_H-M   'P 1'
#
loop_
_entity.id
_entity.type
_entity.pdbx_description
1 polymer ?
#
loop_
_entity_poly.entity_id
_entity_poly.type
_entity_poly.pdbx_seq_one_letter_code
_entity_poly.pdbx_strand_id
1 'polypeptide(L)' 'MTHEMNFARRVSNRVIFMHQGRVHEMGPPAELFGNPQTPELQQFLKSLHD' A
#
# COMPACT_ATOMS: atom_id res chain seq x y z
N MET A 1 4.38 12.62 3.20
CA MET A 1 3.30 11.61 3.22
C MET A 1 2.16 12.14 2.37
N THR A 2 1.57 11.33 1.49
CA THR A 2 0.28 11.68 0.84
C THR A 2 -0.77 10.66 1.26
N HIS A 3 -2.00 11.12 1.45
CA HIS A 3 -3.15 10.28 1.77
C HIS A 3 -3.92 9.87 0.49
N GLU A 4 -3.59 10.42 -0.67
CA GLU A 4 -4.26 10.14 -1.95
C GLU A 4 -3.68 8.91 -2.64
N MET A 5 -4.18 7.72 -2.27
CA MET A 5 -3.70 6.44 -2.82
C MET A 5 -3.80 6.37 -4.36
N ASN A 6 -4.82 6.97 -4.97
CA ASN A 6 -4.98 7.02 -6.44
C ASN A 6 -3.95 7.96 -7.13
N PHE A 7 -3.34 8.90 -6.41
CA PHE A 7 -2.22 9.69 -6.92
C PHE A 7 -0.92 8.89 -6.81
N ALA A 8 -0.65 8.30 -5.64
CA ALA A 8 0.51 7.44 -5.41
C ALA A 8 0.57 6.27 -6.42
N ARG A 9 -0.57 5.63 -6.71
CA ARG A 9 -0.69 4.52 -7.66
C ARG A 9 -0.37 4.89 -9.11
N ARG A 10 -0.42 6.18 -9.48
CA ARG A 10 -0.14 6.68 -10.85
C ARG A 10 1.23 7.34 -11.01
N VAL A 11 1.82 7.87 -9.93
CA VAL A 11 3.05 8.67 -9.99
C VAL A 11 4.25 7.99 -9.31
N SER A 12 4.02 7.04 -8.38
CA SER A 12 5.10 6.41 -7.62
C SER A 12 5.60 5.11 -8.27
N ASN A 13 6.91 5.04 -8.59
CA ASN A 13 7.56 3.81 -9.06
C ASN A 13 7.60 2.71 -7.98
N ARG A 14 7.65 3.09 -6.69
CA ARG A 14 7.57 2.16 -5.55
C ARG A 14 6.73 2.78 -4.43
N VAL A 15 5.93 1.96 -3.77
CA VAL A 15 5.13 2.26 -2.58
C VAL A 15 5.76 1.54 -1.39
N ILE A 16 5.65 2.15 -0.21
CA ILE A 16 6.08 1.58 1.07
C ILE A 16 4.89 1.61 2.02
N PHE A 17 4.44 0.45 2.47
CA PHE A 17 3.44 0.32 3.51
C PHE A 17 4.13 0.19 4.88
N MET A 18 3.74 1.07 5.80
CA MET A 18 4.27 1.11 7.16
C MET A 18 3.15 0.91 8.17
N HIS A 19 3.39 0.04 9.14
CA HIS A 19 2.48 -0.23 10.27
C HIS A 19 3.30 -0.29 11.57
N GLN A 20 2.78 0.31 12.65
CA GLN A 20 3.46 0.37 13.97
C GLN A 20 4.93 0.83 13.91
N GLY A 21 5.25 1.80 13.05
CA GLY A 21 6.61 2.32 12.88
C GLY A 21 7.59 1.41 12.13
N ARG A 22 7.13 0.25 11.62
CA ARG A 22 7.92 -0.67 10.80
C ARG A 22 7.45 -0.65 9.34
N VAL A 23 8.36 -0.89 8.41
CA VAL A 23 8.00 -1.22 7.02
C VAL A 23 7.52 -2.67 7.00
N HIS A 24 6.27 -2.89 6.62
CA HIS A 24 5.71 -4.23 6.45
C HIS A 24 5.86 -4.73 5.02
N GLU A 25 5.60 -3.86 4.03
CA GLU A 25 5.66 -4.23 2.61
C GLU A 25 6.18 -3.08 1.75
N MET A 26 6.95 -3.37 0.70
CA MET A 26 7.45 -2.36 -0.22
C MET A 26 7.65 -2.91 -1.63
N GLY A 27 7.21 -2.19 -2.65
CA GLY A 27 7.16 -2.72 -4.03
C GLY A 27 6.44 -1.80 -5.01
N PRO A 28 6.32 -2.18 -6.28
CA PRO A 28 5.50 -1.46 -7.25
C PRO A 28 4.05 -1.33 -6.76
N PRO A 29 3.33 -0.22 -7.07
CA PRO A 29 1.92 -0.10 -6.71
C PRO A 29 1.06 -1.24 -7.27
N ALA A 30 1.37 -1.74 -8.46
CA ALA A 30 0.63 -2.84 -9.09
C ALA A 30 0.67 -4.13 -8.24
N GLU A 31 1.80 -4.42 -7.61
CA GLU A 31 1.96 -5.59 -6.73
C GLU A 31 1.29 -5.34 -5.38
N LEU A 32 1.61 -4.23 -4.69
CA LEU A 32 1.06 -3.96 -3.36
C LEU A 32 -0.47 -3.85 -3.35
N PHE A 33 -1.07 -3.24 -4.37
CA PHE A 33 -2.53 -3.07 -4.45
C PHE A 33 -3.25 -4.18 -5.22
N GLY A 34 -2.53 -5.07 -5.91
CA GLY A 34 -3.11 -6.15 -6.74
C GLY A 34 -2.88 -7.55 -6.17
N ASN A 35 -1.77 -7.77 -5.49
CA ASN A 35 -1.39 -9.03 -4.84
C ASN A 35 -0.59 -8.77 -3.54
N PRO A 36 -1.17 -8.05 -2.55
CA PRO A 36 -0.52 -7.76 -1.26
C PRO A 36 -0.05 -9.03 -0.55
N GLN A 37 1.25 -9.10 -0.25
CA GLN A 37 1.88 -10.27 0.37
C GLN A 37 1.68 -10.32 1.89
N THR A 38 1.50 -9.18 2.54
CA THR A 38 1.34 -9.10 4.00
C THR A 38 -0.13 -9.07 4.45
N PRO A 39 -0.49 -9.77 5.55
CA PRO A 39 -1.83 -9.70 6.11
C PRO A 39 -2.24 -8.29 6.53
N GLU A 40 -1.30 -7.48 7.03
CA GLU A 40 -1.60 -6.10 7.46
C GLU A 40 -1.95 -5.20 6.27
N LEU A 41 -1.26 -5.32 5.14
CA LEU A 41 -1.61 -4.59 3.93
C LEU A 41 -2.97 -5.06 3.38
N GLN A 42 -3.24 -6.37 3.36
CA GLN A 42 -4.55 -6.90 2.97
C GLN A 42 -5.69 -6.33 3.82
N GLN A 43 -5.48 -6.21 5.13
CA GLN A 43 -6.48 -5.70 6.06
C GLN A 43 -6.68 -4.17 5.88
N PHE A 44 -5.59 -3.43 5.67
CA PHE A 44 -5.63 -2.01 5.34
C PHE A 44 -6.37 -1.73 4.01
N LEU A 45 -6.08 -2.50 2.95
CA LEU A 45 -6.72 -2.31 1.64
C LEU A 45 -8.21 -2.64 1.66
N LYS A 46 -8.66 -3.58 2.50
CA LYS A 46 -10.09 -3.82 2.74
C LYS A 46 -10.76 -2.60 3.39
N SER A 47 -10.13 -1.99 4.40
CA SER A 47 -10.66 -0.78 5.07
C SER A 47 -10.69 0.49 4.20
N LEU A 48 -10.14 0.45 2.99
CA LEU A 48 -10.18 1.54 2.00
C LEU A 48 -11.24 1.32 0.90
N HIS A 49 -12.03 0.26 0.98
CA HIS A 49 -13.04 -0.11 -0.02
C HIS A 49 -14.50 -0.02 0.48
N ASP A 50 -14.70 0.45 1.71
CA ASP A 50 -15.97 0.96 2.27
C ASP A 50 -16.01 2.51 2.17
#